data_AF-A0A5W0VY45-F1
#
_entry.id   AF-A0A5W0VY45-F1
#
_cell.length_a   1.000
_cell.length_b   1.000
_cell.length_c   1.000
_cell.angle_alpha   90.00
_cell.angle_beta   90.00
_cell.angle_gamma   90.00
#
_symmetry.space_group_name_H-M   'P 1'
#
loop_
_entity.id
_entity.type
_entity.pdbx_description
1 polymer ?
#
loop_
_entity_poly.entity_id
_entity_poly.type
_entity_poly.pdbx_seq_one_letter_code
_entity_poly.pdbx_strand_id
1 'polypeptide(L)'
;MNDITPHKIKTGGDPRTLPDYAALRDELNKLTHPARPDVNWRYAEKLCLSLFEQNGVELQTAAWYTLARTQLAGLFGLNEGLTILDALISHQWGALWPQPVHARMEILSSLSQRLQQRMRSLPLNYSDLSQLYRAEQLLTGLGEVLQRLELKHLSQLDTLRTLMHNSAVRLENSDGINSTGSNIQPGVVLPATVMNDATTSTRDFAGGPDEDTPESSAVKWVYVAQSEQQPNVEVLAAVPTPVKKWKSFVAGMCTMLVIGIVAVWGWQFLHRPDPLQTQLAASLVPFPAPLSSEQLDMLRQQTPLPEDLIAQTQQQLAWLDKLPPDWNITYARKLTEQVQSLWPEQAKPLVQQWQQQINISVLPVDTMNGWHEGMTQLRALADKLNALDGQRGKYITVSELKSQVFGMLTSFRQTVPVEEQLRQLKLLPEDSLQRQQQVQQAEQRLRAQISTLAQEKQRD
;
A
#
# COMPACT_ATOMS: atom_id res chain seq x y z
N MET A 1 60.04 1.60 0.02
CA MET A 1 58.78 2.36 -0.15
C MET A 1 58.00 1.71 -1.27
N ASN A 2 56.67 1.77 -1.27
CA ASN A 2 55.88 1.39 -2.44
C ASN A 2 55.55 2.65 -3.23
N ASP A 3 55.97 2.71 -4.49
CA ASP A 3 55.66 3.85 -5.36
C ASP A 3 54.17 3.82 -5.73
N ILE A 4 53.40 4.68 -5.05
CA ILE A 4 52.01 4.95 -5.40
C ILE A 4 52.04 5.78 -6.70
N THR A 5 52.05 5.08 -7.84
CA THR A 5 51.99 5.71 -9.17
C THR A 5 50.73 6.59 -9.24
N PRO A 6 50.85 7.92 -9.45
CA PRO A 6 49.70 8.81 -9.39
C PRO A 6 48.81 8.56 -10.61
N HIS A 7 47.74 7.79 -10.40
CA HIS A 7 46.76 7.44 -11.44
C HIS A 7 46.05 8.72 -11.90
N LYS A 8 46.42 9.19 -13.09
CA LYS A 8 45.97 10.47 -13.63
C LYS A 8 44.50 10.38 -14.04
N ILE A 9 43.61 10.80 -13.14
CA ILE A 9 42.16 10.88 -13.37
C ILE A 9 41.88 11.65 -14.66
N LYS A 10 41.36 10.93 -15.66
CA LYS A 10 40.81 11.44 -16.92
C LYS A 10 39.30 11.55 -16.75
N THR A 11 38.67 12.64 -17.20
CA THR A 11 37.20 12.72 -17.24
C THR A 11 36.63 11.79 -18.31
N GLY A 12 35.56 11.09 -17.95
CA GLY A 12 34.87 10.10 -18.76
C GLY A 12 33.86 10.69 -19.73
N GLY A 13 33.54 9.92 -20.77
CA GLY A 13 32.41 10.16 -21.66
C GLY A 13 31.14 9.48 -21.15
N ASP A 14 30.28 9.08 -22.07
CA ASP A 14 29.03 8.38 -21.77
C ASP A 14 29.29 6.90 -21.38
N PRO A 15 29.01 6.48 -20.13
CA PRO A 15 29.35 5.14 -19.67
C PRO A 15 28.30 4.09 -20.06
N ARG A 16 27.15 4.50 -20.63
CA ARG A 16 25.94 3.65 -20.75
C ARG A 16 26.07 2.47 -21.71
N THR A 17 27.14 2.41 -22.50
CA THR A 17 27.48 1.30 -23.39
C THR A 17 28.31 0.20 -22.70
N LEU A 18 28.85 0.46 -21.51
CA LEU A 18 29.72 -0.49 -20.80
C LEU A 18 28.87 -1.45 -19.93
N PRO A 19 29.18 -2.77 -19.92
CA PRO A 19 28.44 -3.74 -19.13
C PRO A 19 28.53 -3.46 -17.62
N ASP A 20 29.69 -2.98 -17.15
CA ASP A 20 29.93 -2.63 -15.76
C ASP A 20 29.03 -1.49 -15.28
N TYR A 21 28.61 -0.57 -16.17
CA TYR A 21 27.68 0.50 -15.83
C TYR A 21 26.25 -0.02 -15.67
N ALA A 22 25.81 -0.97 -16.51
CA ALA A 22 24.53 -1.64 -16.33
C ALA A 22 24.51 -2.44 -15.02
N ALA A 23 25.56 -3.20 -14.74
CA ALA A 23 25.70 -3.95 -13.48
C ALA A 23 25.72 -3.02 -12.25
N LEU A 24 26.43 -1.89 -12.30
CA LEU A 24 26.51 -0.92 -11.21
C LEU A 24 25.17 -0.24 -10.94
N ARG A 25 24.48 0.17 -12.02
CA ARG A 25 23.13 0.73 -11.96
C ARG A 25 22.17 -0.26 -11.29
N ASP A 26 22.19 -1.53 -11.72
CA ASP A 26 21.24 -2.53 -11.25
C ASP A 26 21.55 -2.98 -9.79
N GLU A 27 22.82 -2.98 -9.39
CA GLU A 27 23.24 -3.16 -8.00
C GLU A 27 22.78 -2.00 -7.09
N LEU A 28 22.86 -0.75 -7.56
CA LEU A 28 22.49 0.42 -6.75
C LEU A 28 21.00 0.79 -6.83
N ASN A 29 20.27 0.35 -7.86
CA ASN A 29 18.81 0.44 -7.95
C ASN A 29 18.10 -0.32 -6.81
N LYS A 30 18.77 -1.29 -6.18
CA LYS A 30 18.31 -1.97 -4.96
C LYS A 30 17.97 -0.98 -3.83
N LEU A 31 18.70 0.14 -3.72
CA LEU A 31 18.44 1.23 -2.75
C LEU A 31 17.07 1.90 -2.91
N THR A 32 16.40 1.66 -4.04
CA THR A 32 15.07 2.19 -4.39
C THR A 32 14.06 1.07 -4.65
N HIS A 33 14.43 -0.19 -4.47
CA HIS A 33 13.58 -1.34 -4.74
C HIS A 33 12.64 -1.62 -3.55
N PRO A 34 11.32 -1.86 -3.75
CA PRO A 34 10.35 -2.02 -2.66
C PRO A 34 10.72 -3.11 -1.65
N ALA A 35 11.21 -4.25 -2.12
CA ALA A 35 11.62 -5.39 -1.26
C ALA A 35 13.00 -5.21 -0.60
N ARG A 36 13.66 -4.06 -0.75
CA ARG A 36 14.95 -3.68 -0.12
C ARG A 36 16.03 -4.79 -0.06
N PRO A 37 16.38 -5.46 -1.18
CA PRO A 37 17.49 -6.41 -1.20
C PRO A 37 18.82 -5.71 -0.89
N ASP A 38 19.73 -6.39 -0.19
CA ASP A 38 21.00 -5.80 0.23
C ASP A 38 21.92 -5.42 -0.95
N VAL A 39 22.61 -4.29 -0.75
CA VAL A 39 23.62 -3.77 -1.68
C VAL A 39 24.99 -4.32 -1.32
N ASN A 40 25.63 -4.98 -2.27
CA ASN A 40 27.02 -5.41 -2.19
C ASN A 40 27.94 -4.22 -2.49
N TRP A 41 28.20 -3.41 -1.46
CA TRP A 41 29.01 -2.18 -1.58
C TRP A 41 30.43 -2.42 -2.13
N ARG A 42 31.05 -3.58 -1.83
CA ARG A 42 32.37 -3.96 -2.39
C ARG A 42 32.31 -4.25 -3.89
N TYR A 43 31.20 -4.84 -4.36
CA TYR A 43 30.97 -5.05 -5.78
C TYR A 43 30.69 -3.73 -6.51
N ALA A 44 29.86 -2.85 -5.92
CA ALA A 44 29.62 -1.51 -6.45
C ALA A 44 30.91 -0.66 -6.54
N GLU A 45 31.76 -0.70 -5.50
CA GLU A 45 33.10 -0.08 -5.51
C GLU A 45 33.97 -0.62 -6.66
N LYS A 46 34.08 -1.95 -6.81
CA LYS A 46 34.86 -2.58 -7.87
C LYS A 46 34.39 -2.13 -9.27
N LEU A 47 33.07 -2.09 -9.50
CA LEU A 47 32.50 -1.65 -10.77
C LEU A 47 32.77 -0.15 -11.03
N CYS A 48 32.70 0.70 -10.00
CA CYS A 48 33.07 2.12 -10.13
C CYS A 48 34.53 2.29 -10.58
N LEU A 49 35.46 1.56 -9.97
CA LEU A 49 36.88 1.61 -10.33
C LEU A 49 37.12 1.09 -11.75
N SER A 50 36.48 -0.02 -12.13
CA SER A 50 36.52 -0.58 -13.49
C SER A 50 36.05 0.42 -14.55
N LEU A 51 34.99 1.19 -14.25
CA LEU A 51 34.48 2.25 -15.12
C LEU A 51 35.42 3.47 -15.17
N PHE A 52 36.08 3.83 -14.07
CA PHE A 52 37.09 4.88 -14.05
C PHE A 52 38.30 4.55 -14.93
N GLU A 53 38.69 3.26 -15.00
CA GLU A 53 39.74 2.77 -15.88
C GLU A 53 39.31 2.74 -17.37
N GLN A 54 38.11 2.22 -17.65
CA GLN A 54 37.62 2.02 -19.03
C GLN A 54 37.13 3.31 -19.71
N ASN A 55 36.27 4.09 -19.04
CA ASN A 55 35.69 5.32 -19.59
C ASN A 55 36.55 6.56 -19.23
N GLY A 56 37.03 6.58 -17.99
CA GLY A 56 37.34 7.80 -17.26
C GLY A 56 36.21 8.17 -16.29
N VAL A 57 36.47 9.11 -15.41
CA VAL A 57 35.57 9.50 -14.32
C VAL A 57 34.49 10.49 -14.80
N GLU A 58 33.24 10.11 -14.69
CA GLU A 58 32.07 10.96 -14.93
C GLU A 58 31.19 11.08 -13.66
N LEU A 59 30.26 12.04 -13.64
CA LEU A 59 29.59 12.49 -12.41
C LEU A 59 28.74 11.41 -11.71
N GLN A 60 28.07 10.54 -12.45
CA GLN A 60 27.20 9.50 -11.92
C GLN A 60 28.02 8.43 -11.19
N THR A 61 29.04 7.87 -11.85
CA THR A 61 29.94 6.89 -11.24
C THR A 61 30.78 7.52 -10.13
N ALA A 62 31.17 8.81 -10.23
CA ALA A 62 31.83 9.53 -9.14
C ALA A 62 30.93 9.67 -7.89
N ALA A 63 29.65 9.97 -8.07
CA ALA A 63 28.68 10.04 -6.98
C ALA A 63 28.43 8.66 -6.35
N TRP A 64 28.25 7.62 -7.18
CA TRP A 64 28.09 6.23 -6.73
C TRP A 64 29.33 5.69 -6.02
N TYR A 65 30.53 5.98 -6.51
CA TYR A 65 31.80 5.68 -5.85
C TYR A 65 31.90 6.38 -4.48
N THR A 66 31.57 7.67 -4.41
CA THR A 66 31.55 8.43 -3.15
C THR A 66 30.62 7.79 -2.12
N LEU A 67 29.43 7.35 -2.54
CA LEU A 67 28.49 6.65 -1.68
C LEU A 67 29.04 5.28 -1.22
N ALA A 68 29.58 4.46 -2.13
CA ALA A 68 30.15 3.15 -1.81
C ALA A 68 31.35 3.25 -0.86
N ARG A 69 32.27 4.18 -1.10
CA ARG A 69 33.40 4.46 -0.21
C ARG A 69 32.94 4.99 1.15
N THR A 70 31.92 5.84 1.22
CA THR A 70 31.34 6.29 2.50
C THR A 70 30.73 5.13 3.31
N GLN A 71 30.18 4.12 2.63
CA GLN A 71 29.65 2.92 3.29
C GLN A 71 30.75 2.00 3.82
N LEU A 72 31.82 1.80 3.04
CA LEU A 72 32.92 0.88 3.34
C LEU A 72 34.00 1.45 4.27
N ALA A 73 34.29 2.75 4.17
CA ALA A 73 35.43 3.43 4.82
C ALA A 73 35.04 4.72 5.57
N GLY A 74 33.74 4.95 5.81
CA GLY A 74 33.24 6.07 6.61
C GLY A 74 33.70 7.43 6.07
N LEU A 75 34.18 8.30 6.95
CA LEU A 75 34.60 9.66 6.57
C LEU A 75 35.83 9.71 5.66
N PHE A 76 36.73 8.72 5.73
CA PHE A 76 37.86 8.64 4.81
C PHE A 76 37.37 8.43 3.38
N GLY A 77 36.46 7.47 3.19
CA GLY A 77 35.84 7.19 1.90
C GLY A 77 34.97 8.33 1.37
N LEU A 78 34.28 9.05 2.27
CA LEU A 78 33.59 10.29 1.94
C LEU A 78 34.56 11.36 1.41
N ASN A 79 35.66 11.61 2.12
CA ASN A 79 36.65 12.63 1.76
C ASN A 79 37.38 12.31 0.45
N GLU A 80 37.68 11.04 0.17
CA GLU A 80 38.18 10.60 -1.14
C GLU A 80 37.19 10.94 -2.26
N GLY A 81 35.94 10.54 -2.12
CA GLY A 81 34.90 10.78 -3.13
C GLY A 81 34.61 12.27 -3.34
N LEU A 82 34.52 13.06 -2.26
CA LEU A 82 34.38 14.52 -2.33
C LEU A 82 35.60 15.18 -2.99
N THR A 83 36.82 14.68 -2.79
CA THR A 83 38.03 15.19 -3.48
C THR A 83 37.95 14.95 -4.99
N ILE A 84 37.42 13.79 -5.42
CA ILE A 84 37.19 13.50 -6.85
C ILE A 84 36.09 14.41 -7.43
N LEU A 85 34.99 14.58 -6.71
CA LEU A 85 33.87 15.44 -7.14
C LEU A 85 34.28 16.91 -7.25
N ASP A 86 35.07 17.42 -6.31
CA ASP A 86 35.67 18.76 -6.38
C ASP A 86 36.53 18.90 -7.64
N ALA A 87 37.49 18.01 -7.87
CA ALA A 87 38.35 18.07 -9.06
C ALA A 87 37.56 18.04 -10.40
N LEU A 88 36.45 17.30 -10.47
CA LEU A 88 35.58 17.28 -11.66
C LEU A 88 34.79 18.58 -11.84
N ILE A 89 34.17 19.08 -10.78
CA ILE A 89 33.26 20.23 -10.81
C ILE A 89 34.04 21.54 -10.91
N SER A 90 35.16 21.66 -10.20
CA SER A 90 36.03 22.85 -10.15
C SER A 90 36.89 23.04 -11.41
N HIS A 91 37.16 21.99 -12.19
CA HIS A 91 38.06 22.08 -13.35
C HIS A 91 37.47 21.59 -14.69
N GLN A 92 36.47 20.70 -14.68
CA GLN A 92 36.01 20.02 -15.91
C GLN A 92 34.48 20.13 -16.14
N TRP A 93 33.81 21.07 -15.46
CA TRP A 93 32.38 21.34 -15.59
C TRP A 93 31.86 21.43 -17.03
N GLY A 94 32.63 22.01 -17.96
CA GLY A 94 32.24 22.08 -19.37
C GLY A 94 32.15 20.72 -20.06
N ALA A 95 33.08 19.81 -19.78
CA ALA A 95 33.17 18.49 -20.41
C ALA A 95 32.39 17.39 -19.69
N LEU A 96 32.09 17.58 -18.40
CA LEU A 96 31.52 16.59 -17.48
C LEU A 96 30.24 15.93 -18.03
N TRP A 97 30.26 14.61 -18.20
CA TRP A 97 29.03 13.84 -18.45
C TRP A 97 28.26 13.63 -17.12
N PRO A 98 26.90 13.67 -17.12
CA PRO A 98 26.01 13.92 -18.26
C PRO A 98 25.96 15.40 -18.66
N GLN A 99 25.75 15.67 -19.95
CA GLN A 99 25.76 17.04 -20.48
C GLN A 99 24.64 17.97 -19.95
N PRO A 100 23.38 17.52 -19.75
CA PRO A 100 22.32 18.39 -19.26
C PRO A 100 22.55 18.80 -17.79
N VAL A 101 22.59 20.11 -17.53
CA VAL A 101 22.84 20.67 -16.19
C VAL A 101 21.82 20.21 -15.14
N HIS A 102 20.54 20.05 -15.52
CA HIS A 102 19.51 19.52 -14.62
C HIS A 102 19.85 18.11 -14.13
N ALA A 103 20.34 17.23 -15.02
CA ALA A 103 20.73 15.88 -14.67
C ALA A 103 21.92 15.90 -13.70
N ARG A 104 22.91 16.77 -13.92
CA ARG A 104 24.02 16.95 -12.98
C ARG A 104 23.56 17.39 -11.59
N MET A 105 22.52 18.22 -11.50
CA MET A 105 21.95 18.64 -10.20
C MET A 105 21.18 17.53 -9.50
N GLU A 106 20.39 16.73 -10.21
CA GLU A 106 19.70 15.56 -9.63
C GLU A 106 20.70 14.52 -9.07
N ILE A 107 21.84 14.33 -9.72
CA ILE A 107 22.90 13.44 -9.22
C ILE A 107 23.49 13.98 -7.90
N LEU A 108 23.80 15.27 -7.85
CA LEU A 108 24.36 15.90 -6.64
C LEU A 108 23.35 16.01 -5.48
N SER A 109 22.08 16.29 -5.77
CA SER A 109 21.03 16.35 -4.75
C SER A 109 20.72 14.96 -4.17
N SER A 110 20.62 13.93 -5.02
CA SER A 110 20.44 12.54 -4.58
C SER A 110 21.64 12.04 -3.78
N LEU A 111 22.87 12.40 -4.19
CA LEU A 111 24.08 12.11 -3.42
C LEU A 111 24.04 12.80 -2.05
N SER A 112 23.75 14.12 -2.00
CA SER A 112 23.64 14.88 -0.75
C SER A 112 22.66 14.22 0.22
N GLN A 113 21.47 13.86 -0.25
CA GLN A 113 20.44 13.20 0.56
C GLN A 113 20.91 11.84 1.11
N ARG A 114 21.54 11.01 0.29
CA ARG A 114 22.03 9.67 0.69
C ARG A 114 23.22 9.75 1.66
N LEU A 115 24.14 10.69 1.45
CA LEU A 115 25.24 10.95 2.38
C LEU A 115 24.72 11.49 3.72
N GLN A 116 23.73 12.39 3.71
CA GLN A 116 23.08 12.84 4.94
C GLN A 116 22.36 11.71 5.70
N GLN A 117 21.76 10.74 4.99
CA GLN A 117 21.19 9.56 5.62
C GLN A 117 22.29 8.70 6.27
N ARG A 118 23.38 8.42 5.55
CA ARG A 118 24.49 7.61 6.10
C ARG A 118 25.15 8.29 7.30
N MET A 119 25.42 9.60 7.24
CA MET A 119 26.03 10.37 8.33
C MET A 119 25.26 10.29 9.65
N ARG A 120 23.91 10.26 9.61
CA ARG A 120 23.08 10.09 10.82
C ARG A 120 23.19 8.71 11.47
N SER A 121 23.81 7.73 10.79
CA SER A 121 24.00 6.34 11.25
C SER A 121 25.47 5.96 11.45
N LEU A 122 26.40 6.90 11.26
CA LEU A 122 27.83 6.65 11.39
C LEU A 122 28.26 6.94 12.83
N PRO A 123 28.88 6.00 13.56
CA PRO A 123 29.51 6.32 14.84
C PRO A 123 30.69 7.27 14.59
N LEU A 124 30.80 8.32 15.40
CA LEU A 124 31.83 9.36 15.31
C LEU A 124 32.58 9.44 16.63
N ASN A 125 33.91 9.38 16.57
CA ASN A 125 34.83 9.45 17.69
C ASN A 125 35.71 10.70 17.53
N TYR A 126 36.36 11.18 18.59
CA TYR A 126 37.14 12.43 18.54
C TYR A 126 38.25 12.43 17.46
N SER A 127 38.83 11.26 17.14
CA SER A 127 39.76 11.06 16.02
C SER A 127 39.22 11.54 14.66
N ASP A 128 37.91 11.44 14.49
CA ASP A 128 37.20 11.65 13.23
C ASP A 128 36.94 13.14 12.96
N LEU A 129 37.15 14.01 13.97
CA LEU A 129 36.99 15.46 13.88
C LEU A 129 37.79 16.09 12.74
N SER A 130 39.02 15.62 12.53
CA SER A 130 39.87 16.05 11.41
C SER A 130 39.27 15.73 10.03
N GLN A 131 38.55 14.60 9.93
CA GLN A 131 37.89 14.19 8.69
C GLN A 131 36.55 14.91 8.49
N LEU A 132 35.83 15.25 9.56
CA LEU A 132 34.62 16.09 9.52
C LEU A 132 34.93 17.49 8.99
N TYR A 133 35.98 18.16 9.50
CA TYR A 133 36.39 19.47 9.00
C TYR A 133 36.90 19.43 7.56
N ARG A 134 37.61 18.37 7.15
CA ARG A 134 37.98 18.16 5.74
C ARG A 134 36.75 18.01 4.84
N ALA A 135 35.72 17.28 5.30
CA ALA A 135 34.48 17.13 4.55
C ALA A 135 33.73 18.47 4.45
N GLU A 136 33.67 19.25 5.54
CA GLU A 136 33.09 20.59 5.52
C GLU A 136 33.83 21.53 4.54
N GLN A 137 35.17 21.51 4.53
CA GLN A 137 35.98 22.32 3.63
C GLN A 137 35.74 21.97 2.15
N LEU A 138 35.73 20.67 1.81
CA LEU A 138 35.44 20.20 0.44
C LEU A 138 34.02 20.59 0.00
N LEU A 139 33.03 20.44 0.88
CA LEU A 139 31.64 20.85 0.60
C LEU A 139 31.48 22.37 0.51
N THR A 140 32.33 23.14 1.18
CA THR A 140 32.39 24.61 1.06
C THR A 140 32.94 25.02 -0.31
N GLY A 141 34.07 24.44 -0.75
CA GLY A 141 34.65 24.70 -2.06
C GLY A 141 33.69 24.35 -3.22
N LEU A 142 33.10 23.15 -3.16
CA LEU A 142 32.03 22.73 -4.07
C LEU A 142 30.84 23.72 -4.06
N GLY A 143 30.43 24.17 -2.87
CA GLY A 143 29.37 25.16 -2.70
C GLY A 143 29.68 26.52 -3.33
N GLU A 144 30.93 26.98 -3.26
CA GLU A 144 31.37 28.21 -3.92
C GLU A 144 31.40 28.08 -5.46
N VAL A 145 31.94 26.98 -5.99
CA VAL A 145 32.01 26.77 -7.45
C VAL A 145 30.60 26.68 -8.02
N LEU A 146 29.70 25.95 -7.37
CA LEU A 146 28.29 25.91 -7.76
C LEU A 146 27.57 27.25 -7.54
N GLN A 147 28.06 28.14 -6.66
CA GLN A 147 27.56 29.51 -6.55
C GLN A 147 27.95 30.38 -7.75
N ARG A 148 29.20 30.26 -8.21
CA ARG A 148 29.72 30.96 -9.40
C ARG A 148 29.06 30.48 -10.71
N LEU A 149 28.42 29.31 -10.67
CA LEU A 149 27.59 28.75 -11.75
C LEU A 149 26.09 29.01 -11.57
N GLU A 150 25.66 29.72 -10.51
CA GLU A 150 24.25 29.96 -10.11
C GLU A 150 23.44 28.69 -9.72
N LEU A 151 24.10 27.55 -9.54
CA LEU A 151 23.50 26.23 -9.29
C LEU A 151 23.47 25.80 -7.81
N LYS A 152 24.08 26.56 -6.90
CA LYS A 152 24.29 26.22 -5.48
C LYS A 152 23.06 25.62 -4.79
N HIS A 153 21.90 26.25 -4.95
CA HIS A 153 20.65 25.83 -4.30
C HIS A 153 20.10 24.50 -4.82
N LEU A 154 20.39 24.12 -6.07
CA LEU A 154 19.87 22.89 -6.69
C LEU A 154 20.64 21.64 -6.24
N SER A 155 21.93 21.76 -5.96
CA SER A 155 22.79 20.65 -5.51
C SER A 155 22.51 20.17 -4.08
N GLN A 156 21.86 21.00 -3.26
CA GLN A 156 21.55 20.77 -1.84
C GLN A 156 22.78 20.47 -0.93
N LEU A 157 24.02 20.66 -1.40
CA LEU A 157 25.23 20.32 -0.65
C LEU A 157 25.43 21.12 0.64
N ASP A 158 24.86 22.34 0.73
CA ASP A 158 24.92 23.18 1.94
C ASP A 158 24.26 22.50 3.16
N THR A 159 23.26 21.65 2.94
CA THR A 159 22.61 20.87 4.02
C THR A 159 23.50 19.74 4.54
N LEU A 160 24.30 19.12 3.66
CA LEU A 160 25.33 18.15 4.05
C LEU A 160 26.53 18.85 4.73
N ARG A 161 26.95 20.03 4.24
CA ARG A 161 27.99 20.86 4.88
C ARG A 161 27.60 21.21 6.32
N THR A 162 26.38 21.70 6.51
CA THR A 162 25.82 22.04 7.83
C THR A 162 25.74 20.82 8.75
N LEU A 163 25.49 19.62 8.19
CA LEU A 163 25.52 18.37 8.96
C LEU A 163 26.95 17.98 9.38
N MET A 164 27.98 18.21 8.57
CA MET A 164 29.39 18.02 8.97
C MET A 164 29.75 18.96 10.11
N HIS A 165 29.48 20.26 9.93
CA HIS A 165 29.74 21.31 10.92
C HIS A 165 29.09 21.00 12.27
N ASN A 166 27.79 20.73 12.28
CA ASN A 166 27.04 20.40 13.50
C ASN A 166 27.49 19.06 14.12
N SER A 167 28.09 18.15 13.33
CA SER A 167 28.67 16.91 13.86
C SER A 167 30.02 17.19 14.54
N ALA A 168 30.88 18.02 13.94
CA ALA A 168 32.16 18.44 14.50
C ALA A 168 31.97 19.23 15.81
N VAL A 169 31.14 20.27 15.80
CA VAL A 169 30.85 21.10 16.98
C VAL A 169 30.23 20.27 18.11
N ARG A 170 29.34 19.31 17.80
CA ARG A 170 28.81 18.39 18.83
C ARG A 170 29.89 17.48 19.42
N LEU A 171 30.82 17.00 18.60
CA LEU A 171 31.89 16.09 19.00
C LEU A 171 32.90 16.80 19.93
N GLU A 172 33.30 18.03 19.59
CA GLU A 172 34.15 18.90 20.43
C GLU A 172 33.50 19.17 21.80
N ASN A 173 32.22 19.54 21.81
CA ASN A 173 31.49 19.81 23.05
C ASN A 173 31.21 18.54 23.89
N SER A 174 31.28 17.34 23.30
CA SER A 174 31.05 16.08 24.02
C SER A 174 32.25 15.68 24.88
N ASP A 175 33.48 15.77 24.34
CA ASP A 175 34.69 15.40 25.10
C ASP A 175 35.06 16.42 26.20
N GLY A 176 34.59 17.67 26.08
CA GLY A 176 34.63 18.64 27.17
C GLY A 176 33.87 18.21 28.43
N ILE A 177 32.89 17.29 28.30
CA ILE A 177 32.10 16.74 29.42
C ILE A 177 32.76 15.45 29.96
N ASN A 178 33.37 14.64 29.08
CA ASN A 178 33.97 13.35 29.43
C ASN A 178 35.19 13.45 30.39
N SER A 179 35.73 14.64 30.62
CA SER A 179 36.84 14.86 31.57
C SER A 179 36.42 14.82 33.06
N THR A 180 35.13 14.94 33.39
CA THR A 180 34.63 14.89 34.78
C THR A 180 33.19 14.38 34.89
N GLY A 181 32.98 13.12 35.31
CA GLY A 181 31.63 12.66 35.71
C GLY A 181 31.44 11.14 35.73
N SER A 182 31.24 10.56 36.92
CA SER A 182 30.99 9.12 37.09
C SER A 182 29.65 8.66 36.50
N ASN A 183 29.73 7.76 35.53
CA ASN A 183 28.89 6.56 35.36
C ASN A 183 27.53 6.52 36.11
N ILE A 184 26.42 6.80 35.41
CA ILE A 184 25.07 6.35 35.77
C ILE A 184 24.32 5.93 34.49
N GLN A 185 23.93 4.66 34.38
CA GLN A 185 22.85 4.20 33.50
C GLN A 185 21.51 4.17 34.27
N PRO A 186 20.39 4.38 33.57
CA PRO A 186 19.19 3.58 33.84
C PRO A 186 18.73 2.84 32.57
N GLY A 187 18.56 1.52 32.66
CA GLY A 187 17.96 0.71 31.59
C GLY A 187 16.43 0.71 31.64
N VAL A 188 15.77 0.62 30.48
CA VAL A 188 14.32 0.45 30.38
C VAL A 188 14.00 -1.05 30.24
N VAL A 189 13.22 -1.59 31.17
CA VAL A 189 12.80 -3.01 31.17
C VAL A 189 11.35 -3.11 30.70
N LEU A 190 11.10 -4.01 29.74
CA LEU A 190 9.77 -4.42 29.29
C LEU A 190 9.38 -5.73 29.99
N PRO A 191 8.21 -5.82 30.66
CA PRO A 191 7.66 -7.10 31.11
C PRO A 191 6.94 -7.82 29.96
N ALA A 192 7.19 -9.12 29.80
CA ALA A 192 6.40 -9.98 28.91
C ALA A 192 5.23 -10.62 29.67
N THR A 193 4.04 -10.65 29.08
CA THR A 193 2.89 -11.37 29.64
C THR A 193 3.01 -12.86 29.32
N VAL A 194 3.19 -13.69 30.36
CA VAL A 194 3.17 -15.15 30.24
C VAL A 194 1.80 -15.68 30.66
N MET A 195 1.32 -16.65 29.90
CA MET A 195 0.04 -17.35 30.08
C MET A 195 0.06 -18.20 31.36
N ASN A 196 -0.99 -18.10 32.18
CA ASN A 196 -1.29 -19.03 33.27
C ASN A 196 -2.80 -19.26 33.29
N ASP A 197 -3.18 -20.53 33.21
CA ASP A 197 -4.55 -21.02 33.37
C ASP A 197 -4.65 -21.81 34.70
N ALA A 198 -5.88 -22.15 35.11
CA ALA A 198 -6.30 -23.17 36.08
C ALA A 198 -7.06 -22.73 37.36
N THR A 199 -8.32 -23.17 37.41
CA THR A 199 -9.07 -23.75 38.56
C THR A 199 -9.39 -22.93 39.82
N THR A 200 -10.69 -22.89 40.17
CA THR A 200 -11.31 -23.49 41.38
C THR A 200 -12.84 -23.24 41.38
N SER A 201 -13.74 -23.97 42.07
CA SER A 201 -13.83 -25.42 42.37
C SER A 201 -15.13 -25.76 43.14
N THR A 202 -15.88 -26.79 42.73
CA THR A 202 -16.80 -27.61 43.56
C THR A 202 -17.00 -28.97 42.85
N ARG A 203 -16.62 -30.14 43.39
CA ARG A 203 -17.19 -30.93 44.51
C ARG A 203 -18.54 -31.61 44.15
N ASP A 204 -18.79 -32.89 44.44
CA ASP A 204 -17.98 -33.94 45.12
C ASP A 204 -18.48 -35.37 44.76
N PHE A 205 -17.74 -36.40 45.23
CA PHE A 205 -18.01 -37.86 45.21
C PHE A 205 -17.88 -38.58 43.84
N ALA A 206 -16.95 -39.52 43.58
CA ALA A 206 -16.46 -40.71 44.31
C ALA A 206 -17.37 -41.96 44.14
N GLY A 207 -16.87 -43.14 43.72
CA GLY A 207 -15.50 -43.52 43.30
C GLY A 207 -15.49 -44.82 42.48
N GLY A 208 -14.34 -45.18 41.90
CA GLY A 208 -14.14 -46.39 41.07
C GLY A 208 -13.68 -47.62 41.89
N PRO A 209 -12.83 -48.51 41.34
CA PRO A 209 -12.27 -48.58 39.97
C PRO A 209 -12.49 -50.00 39.36
N ASP A 210 -11.71 -50.69 38.50
CA ASP A 210 -10.49 -50.54 37.64
C ASP A 210 -10.64 -51.60 36.49
N GLU A 211 -9.76 -51.95 35.52
CA GLU A 211 -8.36 -51.64 35.14
C GLU A 211 -8.18 -51.96 33.60
N ASP A 212 -7.06 -51.55 32.99
CA ASP A 212 -6.38 -52.10 31.79
C ASP A 212 -7.02 -52.25 30.37
N THR A 213 -6.11 -52.25 29.38
CA THR A 213 -6.23 -52.49 27.91
C THR A 213 -4.84 -53.00 27.42
N PRO A 214 -4.56 -53.35 26.13
CA PRO A 214 -5.41 -53.50 24.94
C PRO A 214 -5.16 -54.75 24.06
N GLU A 215 -6.20 -55.25 23.38
CA GLU A 215 -6.10 -55.88 22.05
C GLU A 215 -7.36 -55.50 21.24
N SER A 216 -7.43 -55.48 19.91
CA SER A 216 -6.51 -55.35 18.77
C SER A 216 -7.35 -55.84 17.57
N SER A 217 -7.42 -55.09 16.46
CA SER A 217 -8.19 -55.44 15.24
C SER A 217 -9.74 -55.52 15.39
N ALA A 218 -10.57 -55.33 14.35
CA ALA A 218 -10.41 -54.52 13.16
C ALA A 218 -11.80 -54.13 12.58
N VAL A 219 -11.84 -52.98 11.89
CA VAL A 219 -12.79 -52.53 10.84
C VAL A 219 -14.18 -53.21 10.79
N LYS A 220 -15.24 -52.43 11.07
CA LYS A 220 -16.61 -52.71 10.62
C LYS A 220 -17.04 -51.72 9.54
N TRP A 221 -17.24 -52.21 8.31
CA TRP A 221 -18.00 -51.53 7.27
C TRP A 221 -19.05 -52.46 6.66
N VAL A 222 -20.03 -51.87 5.98
CA VAL A 222 -21.30 -52.50 5.59
C VAL A 222 -21.33 -52.76 4.09
N TYR A 223 -21.79 -53.95 3.68
CA TYR A 223 -22.71 -54.04 2.54
C TYR A 223 -23.66 -55.25 2.65
N VAL A 224 -24.72 -55.23 1.83
CA VAL A 224 -25.85 -56.17 1.84
C VAL A 224 -26.05 -56.75 0.44
N ALA A 225 -26.22 -58.07 0.31
CA ALA A 225 -26.83 -58.68 -0.87
C ALA A 225 -27.48 -60.04 -0.54
N GLN A 226 -28.76 -60.14 -0.93
CA GLN A 226 -29.63 -61.29 -1.20
C GLN A 226 -29.22 -62.73 -0.83
N SER A 227 -30.19 -63.43 -0.22
CA SER A 227 -30.33 -64.89 -0.33
C SER A 227 -30.77 -65.30 -1.73
N GLU A 228 -30.29 -66.45 -2.21
CA GLU A 228 -31.07 -67.34 -3.08
C GLU A 228 -31.31 -68.68 -2.35
N GLN A 229 -32.45 -69.31 -2.61
CA GLN A 229 -32.80 -70.61 -2.06
C GLN A 229 -32.63 -71.68 -3.15
N GLN A 230 -31.85 -72.74 -2.90
CA GLN A 230 -31.98 -73.98 -3.66
C GLN A 230 -33.00 -74.92 -2.98
N PRO A 231 -33.86 -75.63 -3.74
CA PRO A 231 -35.10 -76.16 -3.18
C PRO A 231 -35.17 -77.69 -3.00
N ASN A 232 -36.16 -78.08 -2.20
CA ASN A 232 -36.99 -79.29 -2.33
C ASN A 232 -36.40 -80.70 -2.03
N VAL A 233 -36.88 -81.30 -0.94
CA VAL A 233 -37.36 -82.70 -0.94
C VAL A 233 -38.71 -82.80 -0.21
N GLU A 234 -39.76 -82.81 -1.01
CA GLU A 234 -41.11 -83.37 -0.84
C GLU A 234 -41.29 -84.54 0.18
N VAL A 235 -42.25 -84.40 1.12
CA VAL A 235 -43.16 -85.46 1.63
C VAL A 235 -44.49 -84.81 2.09
N LEU A 236 -45.62 -85.53 1.97
CA LEU A 236 -46.99 -85.07 2.28
C LEU A 236 -47.31 -84.98 3.79
N ALA A 237 -48.18 -84.03 4.19
CA ALA A 237 -49.31 -84.28 5.11
C ALA A 237 -50.31 -83.09 5.24
N ALA A 238 -51.61 -83.43 5.29
CA ALA A 238 -52.75 -82.70 5.90
C ALA A 238 -53.13 -81.26 5.44
N VAL A 239 -54.44 -80.97 5.49
CA VAL A 239 -55.08 -79.69 5.13
C VAL A 239 -55.77 -79.07 6.35
N PRO A 240 -55.70 -77.74 6.52
CA PRO A 240 -56.93 -76.96 6.72
C PRO A 240 -56.95 -75.64 5.92
N THR A 241 -58.12 -75.26 5.40
CA THR A 241 -58.39 -73.95 4.76
C THR A 241 -58.83 -72.90 5.79
N PRO A 242 -58.56 -71.58 5.59
CA PRO A 242 -59.67 -70.70 5.18
C PRO A 242 -59.34 -69.43 4.32
N VAL A 243 -60.30 -69.10 3.45
CA VAL A 243 -60.66 -67.81 2.78
C VAL A 243 -59.74 -66.53 2.75
N LYS A 244 -59.35 -66.16 1.50
CA LYS A 244 -59.78 -64.95 0.73
C LYS A 244 -59.65 -63.54 1.36
N LYS A 245 -58.72 -62.70 0.86
CA LYS A 245 -58.84 -61.22 0.57
C LYS A 245 -57.50 -60.57 0.14
N TRP A 246 -57.14 -60.54 -1.16
CA TRP A 246 -55.91 -59.84 -1.63
C TRP A 246 -56.15 -58.62 -2.54
N LYS A 247 -57.19 -58.64 -3.40
CA LYS A 247 -57.45 -57.55 -4.37
C LYS A 247 -57.69 -56.17 -3.72
N SER A 248 -58.28 -56.14 -2.53
CA SER A 248 -58.48 -54.90 -1.76
C SER A 248 -57.19 -54.28 -1.21
N PHE A 249 -56.16 -55.09 -0.95
CA PHE A 249 -54.87 -54.63 -0.45
C PHE A 249 -54.09 -53.88 -1.54
N VAL A 250 -53.98 -54.47 -2.73
CA VAL A 250 -53.30 -53.85 -3.88
C VAL A 250 -54.01 -52.56 -4.32
N ALA A 251 -55.35 -52.56 -4.35
CA ALA A 251 -56.13 -51.36 -4.62
C ALA A 251 -55.84 -50.24 -3.59
N GLY A 252 -55.77 -50.57 -2.30
CA GLY A 252 -55.43 -49.62 -1.23
C GLY A 252 -54.01 -49.06 -1.32
N MET A 253 -53.02 -49.87 -1.75
CA MET A 253 -51.66 -49.38 -2.00
C MET A 253 -51.64 -48.39 -3.18
N CYS A 254 -52.36 -48.68 -4.27
CA CYS A 254 -52.41 -47.80 -5.43
C CYS A 254 -53.11 -46.47 -5.11
N THR A 255 -54.21 -46.47 -4.35
CA THR A 255 -54.85 -45.22 -3.92
C THR A 255 -53.99 -44.43 -2.95
N MET A 256 -53.32 -45.06 -1.99
CA MET A 256 -52.37 -44.38 -1.10
C MET A 256 -51.19 -43.76 -1.86
N LEU A 257 -50.67 -44.42 -2.89
CA LEU A 257 -49.58 -43.89 -3.72
C LEU A 257 -50.03 -42.68 -4.54
N VAL A 258 -51.23 -42.73 -5.15
CA VAL A 258 -51.81 -41.58 -5.87
C VAL A 258 -52.12 -40.42 -4.93
N ILE A 259 -52.70 -40.68 -3.74
CA ILE A 259 -52.94 -39.66 -2.71
C ILE A 259 -51.62 -39.06 -2.24
N GLY A 260 -50.57 -39.87 -2.06
CA GLY A 260 -49.22 -39.41 -1.72
C GLY A 260 -48.62 -38.49 -2.78
N ILE A 261 -48.71 -38.86 -4.07
CA ILE A 261 -48.27 -38.00 -5.19
C ILE A 261 -49.06 -36.68 -5.19
N VAL A 262 -50.40 -36.73 -5.09
CA VAL A 262 -51.25 -35.52 -5.10
C VAL A 262 -50.99 -34.64 -3.87
N ALA A 263 -50.73 -35.22 -2.70
CA ALA A 263 -50.36 -34.48 -1.49
C ALA A 263 -48.99 -33.81 -1.63
N VAL A 264 -47.98 -34.50 -2.18
CA VAL A 264 -46.65 -33.92 -2.44
C VAL A 264 -46.71 -32.84 -3.52
N TRP A 265 -47.49 -33.03 -4.58
CA TRP A 265 -47.71 -32.02 -5.63
C TRP A 265 -48.46 -30.79 -5.10
N GLY A 266 -49.52 -31.01 -4.32
CA GLY A 266 -50.27 -29.93 -3.66
C GLY A 266 -49.39 -29.15 -2.68
N TRP A 267 -48.57 -29.85 -1.89
CA TRP A 267 -47.57 -29.25 -1.01
C TRP A 267 -46.53 -28.45 -1.80
N GLN A 268 -45.93 -29.02 -2.85
CA GLN A 268 -44.97 -28.30 -3.69
C GLN A 268 -45.58 -27.10 -4.42
N PHE A 269 -46.84 -27.15 -4.81
CA PHE A 269 -47.54 -26.04 -5.47
C PHE A 269 -47.88 -24.92 -4.47
N LEU A 270 -48.36 -25.28 -3.28
CA LEU A 270 -48.71 -24.34 -2.21
C LEU A 270 -47.49 -23.72 -1.52
N HIS A 271 -46.35 -24.43 -1.52
CA HIS A 271 -45.05 -23.95 -1.05
C HIS A 271 -44.16 -23.37 -2.17
N ARG A 272 -44.71 -23.01 -3.34
CA ARG A 272 -44.00 -22.11 -4.25
C ARG A 272 -43.94 -20.72 -3.61
N PRO A 273 -42.76 -20.19 -3.27
CA PRO A 273 -42.67 -18.82 -2.79
C PRO A 273 -43.00 -17.87 -3.95
N ASP A 274 -43.75 -16.80 -3.66
CA ASP A 274 -44.15 -15.82 -4.68
C ASP A 274 -42.92 -15.25 -5.40
N PRO A 275 -42.91 -15.18 -6.74
CA PRO A 275 -41.76 -14.67 -7.50
C PRO A 275 -41.42 -13.21 -7.11
N LEU A 276 -42.44 -12.41 -6.81
CA LEU A 276 -42.29 -11.03 -6.35
C LEU A 276 -41.72 -10.96 -4.92
N GLN A 277 -42.12 -11.87 -4.02
CA GLN A 277 -41.56 -11.93 -2.67
C GLN A 277 -40.09 -12.40 -2.70
N THR A 278 -39.75 -13.38 -3.55
CA THR A 278 -38.35 -13.81 -3.73
C THR A 278 -37.48 -12.72 -4.37
N GLN A 279 -38.02 -11.95 -5.33
CA GLN A 279 -37.30 -10.82 -5.93
C GLN A 279 -37.12 -9.66 -4.95
N LEU A 280 -38.14 -9.34 -4.14
CA LEU A 280 -38.05 -8.35 -3.07
C LEU A 280 -37.01 -8.77 -2.03
N ALA A 281 -37.06 -10.02 -1.55
CA ALA A 281 -36.06 -10.57 -0.63
C ALA A 281 -34.65 -10.51 -1.23
N ALA A 282 -34.46 -10.94 -2.48
CA ALA A 282 -33.18 -10.88 -3.18
C ALA A 282 -32.63 -9.45 -3.32
N SER A 283 -33.49 -8.43 -3.46
CA SER A 283 -33.05 -7.02 -3.47
C SER A 283 -32.55 -6.50 -2.11
N LEU A 284 -32.88 -7.20 -1.02
CA LEU A 284 -32.46 -6.89 0.35
C LEU A 284 -31.28 -7.76 0.83
N VAL A 285 -30.88 -8.79 0.08
CA VAL A 285 -29.68 -9.59 0.36
C VAL A 285 -28.43 -8.75 0.00
N PRO A 286 -27.43 -8.61 0.90
CA PRO A 286 -26.18 -7.93 0.56
C PRO A 286 -25.43 -8.69 -0.53
N PHE A 287 -24.53 -8.00 -1.26
CA PHE A 287 -23.68 -8.67 -2.25
C PHE A 287 -22.98 -9.90 -1.64
N PRO A 288 -23.01 -11.06 -2.31
CA PRO A 288 -22.43 -12.28 -1.76
C PRO A 288 -20.94 -12.08 -1.56
N ALA A 289 -20.47 -12.33 -0.33
CA ALA A 289 -19.06 -12.24 -0.01
C ALA A 289 -18.27 -13.27 -0.84
N PRO A 290 -17.08 -12.94 -1.36
CA PRO A 290 -16.21 -13.93 -1.97
C PRO A 290 -15.78 -14.97 -0.93
N LEU A 291 -15.55 -16.20 -1.38
CA LEU A 291 -15.07 -17.29 -0.52
C LEU A 291 -13.74 -16.91 0.15
N SER A 292 -13.56 -17.32 1.41
CA SER A 292 -12.31 -17.13 2.14
C SER A 292 -11.18 -17.96 1.49
N SER A 293 -9.92 -17.61 1.77
CA SER A 293 -8.75 -18.37 1.28
C SER A 293 -8.84 -19.86 1.62
N GLU A 294 -9.26 -20.18 2.84
CA GLU A 294 -9.46 -21.57 3.31
C GLU A 294 -10.57 -22.29 2.54
N GLN A 295 -11.67 -21.59 2.22
CA GLN A 295 -12.76 -22.12 1.40
C GLN A 295 -12.33 -22.34 -0.05
N LEU A 296 -11.50 -21.45 -0.60
CA LEU A 296 -10.91 -21.61 -1.93
C LEU A 296 -9.95 -22.78 -1.99
N ASP A 297 -9.09 -22.98 -0.99
CA ASP A 297 -8.19 -24.13 -0.92
C ASP A 297 -8.93 -25.46 -0.67
N MET A 298 -10.06 -25.45 0.05
CA MET A 298 -10.97 -26.60 0.14
C MET A 298 -11.66 -26.90 -1.20
N LEU A 299 -12.17 -25.90 -1.92
CA LEU A 299 -12.74 -26.08 -3.27
C LEU A 299 -11.69 -26.62 -4.26
N ARG A 300 -10.45 -26.14 -4.16
CA ARG A 300 -9.32 -26.56 -5.00
C ARG A 300 -8.93 -28.02 -4.81
N GLN A 301 -9.21 -28.59 -3.63
CA GLN A 301 -9.04 -30.03 -3.36
C GLN A 301 -10.22 -30.86 -3.89
N GLN A 302 -11.41 -30.25 -4.04
CA GLN A 302 -12.62 -30.88 -4.56
C GLN A 302 -12.74 -30.78 -6.09
N THR A 303 -11.73 -31.33 -6.78
CA THR A 303 -11.71 -31.48 -8.25
C THR A 303 -12.83 -32.44 -8.70
N PRO A 304 -13.58 -32.19 -9.80
CA PRO A 304 -13.45 -31.09 -10.77
C PRO A 304 -14.23 -29.82 -10.42
N LEU A 305 -13.63 -28.68 -10.72
CA LEU A 305 -14.29 -27.37 -10.75
C LEU A 305 -15.04 -27.16 -12.07
N PRO A 306 -16.11 -26.33 -12.13
CA PRO A 306 -16.82 -26.05 -13.37
C PRO A 306 -15.95 -25.32 -14.40
N GLU A 307 -15.93 -25.78 -15.65
CA GLU A 307 -15.15 -25.14 -16.73
C GLU A 307 -15.61 -23.71 -17.03
N ASP A 308 -16.93 -23.46 -16.94
CA ASP A 308 -17.54 -22.13 -17.13
C ASP A 308 -17.16 -21.09 -16.07
N LEU A 309 -16.55 -21.49 -14.94
CA LEU A 309 -16.29 -20.61 -13.80
C LEU A 309 -15.51 -19.35 -14.19
N ILE A 310 -14.52 -19.49 -15.09
CA ILE A 310 -13.71 -18.36 -15.59
C ILE A 310 -14.57 -17.43 -16.44
N ALA A 311 -15.41 -17.96 -17.34
CA ALA A 311 -16.29 -17.15 -18.19
C ALA A 311 -17.35 -16.41 -17.37
N GLN A 312 -17.96 -17.07 -16.39
CA GLN A 312 -18.91 -16.45 -15.45
C GLN A 312 -18.24 -15.33 -14.62
N THR A 313 -17.02 -15.58 -14.13
CA THR A 313 -16.23 -14.57 -13.39
C THR A 313 -15.90 -13.36 -14.29
N GLN A 314 -15.48 -13.59 -15.54
CA GLN A 314 -15.25 -12.52 -16.51
C GLN A 314 -16.51 -11.72 -16.82
N GLN A 315 -17.67 -12.38 -16.97
CA GLN A 315 -18.95 -11.72 -17.18
C GLN A 315 -19.38 -10.87 -15.97
N GLN A 316 -19.12 -11.34 -14.74
CA GLN A 316 -19.38 -10.59 -13.51
C GLN A 316 -18.46 -9.36 -13.40
N LEU A 317 -17.16 -9.50 -13.69
CA LEU A 317 -16.22 -8.37 -13.74
C LEU A 317 -16.64 -7.33 -14.80
N ALA A 318 -17.01 -7.78 -16.00
CA ALA A 318 -17.50 -6.92 -17.10
C ALA A 318 -18.91 -6.34 -16.87
N TRP A 319 -19.59 -6.71 -15.78
CA TRP A 319 -20.80 -6.05 -15.28
C TRP A 319 -20.46 -5.04 -14.18
N LEU A 320 -19.57 -5.39 -13.25
CA LEU A 320 -19.08 -4.50 -12.18
C LEU A 320 -18.41 -3.24 -12.75
N ASP A 321 -17.58 -3.38 -13.79
CA ASP A 321 -16.91 -2.28 -14.50
C ASP A 321 -17.89 -1.26 -15.13
N LYS A 322 -19.15 -1.67 -15.37
CA LYS A 322 -20.21 -0.81 -15.95
C LYS A 322 -21.06 -0.10 -14.90
N LEU A 323 -20.81 -0.31 -13.60
CA LEU A 323 -21.55 0.37 -12.54
C LEU A 323 -21.07 1.82 -12.38
N PRO A 324 -21.98 2.82 -12.39
CA PRO A 324 -21.61 4.21 -12.07
C PRO A 324 -20.97 4.32 -10.67
N PRO A 325 -20.07 5.28 -10.40
CA PRO A 325 -19.47 5.46 -9.07
C PRO A 325 -20.51 5.77 -7.98
N ASP A 326 -21.65 6.31 -8.37
CA ASP A 326 -22.84 6.62 -7.57
C ASP A 326 -23.88 5.48 -7.53
N TRP A 327 -23.56 4.27 -8.00
CA TRP A 327 -24.49 3.13 -8.03
C TRP A 327 -25.10 2.83 -6.66
N ASN A 328 -24.32 3.01 -5.57
CA ASN A 328 -24.76 2.74 -4.21
C ASN A 328 -25.84 3.72 -3.74
N ILE A 329 -25.72 5.01 -4.08
CA ILE A 329 -26.72 6.05 -3.81
C ILE A 329 -27.96 5.79 -4.66
N THR A 330 -27.79 5.44 -5.94
CA THR A 330 -28.91 5.10 -6.84
C THR A 330 -29.64 3.83 -6.41
N TYR A 331 -28.93 2.82 -5.91
CA TYR A 331 -29.52 1.57 -5.43
C TYR A 331 -30.27 1.77 -4.11
N ALA A 332 -29.66 2.47 -3.15
CA ALA A 332 -30.33 2.83 -1.89
C ALA A 332 -31.60 3.65 -2.12
N ARG A 333 -31.61 4.53 -3.14
CA ARG A 333 -32.82 5.26 -3.56
C ARG A 333 -33.92 4.33 -4.07
N LYS A 334 -33.58 3.35 -4.92
CA LYS A 334 -34.56 2.35 -5.40
C LYS A 334 -35.14 1.52 -4.26
N LEU A 335 -34.31 1.14 -3.27
CA LEU A 335 -34.80 0.46 -2.07
C LEU A 335 -35.75 1.35 -1.25
N THR A 336 -35.44 2.64 -1.05
CA THR A 336 -36.33 3.56 -0.34
C THR A 336 -37.61 3.86 -1.12
N GLU A 337 -37.55 4.00 -2.44
CA GLU A 337 -38.71 4.09 -3.34
C GLU A 337 -39.61 2.83 -3.24
N GLN A 338 -39.03 1.63 -3.28
CA GLN A 338 -39.75 0.37 -3.11
C GLN A 338 -40.46 0.31 -1.75
N VAL A 339 -39.76 0.54 -0.64
CA VAL A 339 -40.36 0.51 0.70
C VAL A 339 -41.42 1.62 0.88
N GLN A 340 -41.21 2.81 0.32
CA GLN A 340 -42.16 3.93 0.34
C GLN A 340 -43.42 3.66 -0.51
N SER A 341 -43.32 2.90 -1.60
CA SER A 341 -44.48 2.47 -2.40
C SER A 341 -45.31 1.36 -1.73
N LEU A 342 -44.68 0.50 -0.93
CA LEU A 342 -45.33 -0.62 -0.24
C LEU A 342 -45.94 -0.22 1.13
N TRP A 343 -45.25 0.62 1.90
CA TRP A 343 -45.68 1.03 3.26
C TRP A 343 -45.55 2.54 3.48
N PRO A 344 -46.38 3.37 2.82
CA PRO A 344 -46.14 4.81 2.69
C PRO A 344 -46.12 5.61 4.00
N GLU A 345 -46.77 5.15 5.07
CA GLU A 345 -46.71 5.80 6.39
C GLU A 345 -45.51 5.35 7.23
N GLN A 346 -45.09 4.09 7.10
CA GLN A 346 -44.01 3.49 7.92
C GLN A 346 -42.63 3.77 7.32
N ALA A 347 -42.56 3.97 6.00
CA ALA A 347 -41.34 4.29 5.27
C ALA A 347 -40.84 5.73 5.49
N LYS A 348 -41.75 6.70 5.71
CA LYS A 348 -41.43 8.14 5.88
C LYS A 348 -40.19 8.43 6.73
N PRO A 349 -40.06 7.94 7.99
CA PRO A 349 -38.88 8.21 8.80
C PRO A 349 -37.59 7.61 8.21
N LEU A 350 -37.64 6.43 7.59
CA LEU A 350 -36.49 5.79 6.93
C LEU A 350 -36.04 6.59 5.71
N VAL A 351 -36.98 7.03 4.86
CA VAL A 351 -36.69 7.87 3.69
C VAL A 351 -36.08 9.21 4.12
N GLN A 352 -36.67 9.86 5.13
CA GLN A 352 -36.18 11.13 5.67
C GLN A 352 -34.78 10.98 6.29
N GLN A 353 -34.54 9.95 7.10
CA GLN A 353 -33.23 9.69 7.71
C GLN A 353 -32.15 9.43 6.64
N TRP A 354 -32.45 8.60 5.64
CA TRP A 354 -31.54 8.34 4.53
C TRP A 354 -31.24 9.61 3.72
N GLN A 355 -32.26 10.39 3.38
CA GLN A 355 -32.08 11.62 2.60
C GLN A 355 -31.34 12.70 3.39
N GLN A 356 -31.54 12.80 4.71
CA GLN A 356 -30.70 13.62 5.60
C GLN A 356 -29.25 13.14 5.59
N GLN A 357 -28.99 11.83 5.70
CA GLN A 357 -27.63 11.27 5.68
C GLN A 357 -26.91 11.58 4.35
N ILE A 358 -27.60 11.47 3.21
CA ILE A 358 -27.05 11.86 1.90
C ILE A 358 -26.78 13.38 1.88
N ASN A 359 -27.73 14.22 2.27
CA ASN A 359 -27.57 15.69 2.26
C ASN A 359 -26.43 16.17 3.18
N ILE A 360 -26.21 15.55 4.35
CA ILE A 360 -25.08 15.82 5.24
C ILE A 360 -23.75 15.40 4.60
N SER A 361 -23.78 14.42 3.70
CA SER A 361 -22.61 13.91 2.98
C SER A 361 -22.29 14.69 1.69
N VAL A 362 -23.05 15.73 1.33
CA VAL A 362 -22.81 16.58 0.15
C VAL A 362 -21.81 17.69 0.50
N LEU A 363 -20.87 17.99 -0.39
CA LEU A 363 -19.94 19.12 -0.19
C LEU A 363 -20.70 20.47 -0.15
N PRO A 364 -20.51 21.31 0.90
CA PRO A 364 -21.04 22.67 0.91
C PRO A 364 -20.46 23.48 -0.25
N VAL A 365 -21.29 24.31 -0.90
CA VAL A 365 -20.92 25.09 -2.09
C VAL A 365 -19.64 25.91 -1.86
N ASP A 366 -19.51 26.52 -0.69
CA ASP A 366 -18.35 27.33 -0.30
C ASP A 366 -17.02 26.55 -0.36
N THR A 367 -17.05 25.24 -0.08
CA THR A 367 -15.86 24.38 -0.12
C THR A 367 -15.36 24.09 -1.54
N MET A 368 -16.16 24.36 -2.57
CA MET A 368 -15.77 24.20 -3.98
C MET A 368 -15.04 25.44 -4.54
N ASN A 369 -15.22 26.61 -3.93
CA ASN A 369 -14.78 27.88 -4.50
C ASN A 369 -13.27 28.12 -4.38
N GLY A 370 -12.57 27.58 -3.38
CA GLY A 370 -11.15 27.90 -3.11
C GLY A 370 -10.19 27.65 -4.30
N TRP A 371 -10.46 26.64 -5.12
CA TRP A 371 -9.70 26.43 -6.37
C TRP A 371 -9.99 27.50 -7.42
N HIS A 372 -11.27 27.86 -7.62
CA HIS A 372 -11.68 28.91 -8.55
C HIS A 372 -11.13 30.28 -8.11
N GLU A 373 -11.22 30.61 -6.82
CA GLU A 373 -10.69 31.85 -6.25
C GLU A 373 -9.18 31.96 -6.43
N GLY A 374 -8.41 30.90 -6.11
CA GLY A 374 -6.97 30.87 -6.30
C GLY A 374 -6.58 31.03 -7.77
N MET A 375 -7.30 30.40 -8.70
CA MET A 375 -7.09 30.56 -10.15
C MET A 375 -7.47 31.95 -10.67
N THR A 376 -8.51 32.58 -10.12
CA THR A 376 -8.92 33.95 -10.47
C THR A 376 -7.93 34.98 -9.94
N GLN A 377 -7.41 34.80 -8.71
CA GLN A 377 -6.30 35.60 -8.18
C GLN A 377 -5.01 35.42 -9.02
N LEU A 378 -4.72 34.21 -9.47
CA LEU A 378 -3.55 33.93 -10.32
C LEU A 378 -3.63 34.61 -11.70
N ARG A 379 -4.81 34.61 -12.32
CA ARG A 379 -5.07 35.38 -13.55
C ARG A 379 -4.88 36.87 -13.31
N ALA A 380 -5.51 37.42 -12.27
CA ALA A 380 -5.39 38.84 -11.94
C ALA A 380 -3.93 39.27 -11.66
N LEU A 381 -3.11 38.41 -11.05
CA LEU A 381 -1.68 38.66 -10.88
C LEU A 381 -0.93 38.59 -12.23
N ALA A 382 -1.21 37.61 -13.09
CA ALA A 382 -0.58 37.50 -14.40
C ALA A 382 -0.91 38.70 -15.30
N ASP A 383 -2.18 39.10 -15.38
CA ASP A 383 -2.64 40.27 -16.11
C ASP A 383 -1.98 41.56 -15.59
N LYS A 384 -1.83 41.67 -14.26
CA LYS A 384 -1.15 42.80 -13.60
C LYS A 384 0.35 42.84 -13.89
N LEU A 385 1.03 41.69 -14.00
CA LEU A 385 2.43 41.62 -14.41
C LEU A 385 2.60 42.00 -15.88
N ASN A 386 1.79 41.42 -16.78
CA ASN A 386 1.78 41.76 -18.21
C ASN A 386 1.51 43.26 -18.45
N ALA A 387 0.65 43.88 -17.63
CA ALA A 387 0.35 45.32 -17.71
C ALA A 387 1.50 46.23 -17.25
N LEU A 388 2.47 45.72 -16.47
CA LEU A 388 3.65 46.47 -16.01
C LEU A 388 4.75 46.49 -17.07
N ASP A 389 4.95 45.40 -17.82
CA ASP A 389 5.95 45.33 -18.91
C ASP A 389 5.74 46.42 -19.98
N GLY A 390 4.49 46.84 -20.20
CA GLY A 390 4.14 47.94 -21.10
C GLY A 390 4.25 49.35 -20.50
N GLN A 391 4.44 49.51 -19.17
CA GLN A 391 4.29 50.80 -18.48
C GLN A 391 5.57 51.22 -17.71
N ARG A 392 6.50 51.83 -18.44
CA ARG A 392 7.75 52.41 -17.92
C ARG A 392 7.51 53.23 -16.64
N GLY A 393 8.15 52.85 -15.55
CA GLY A 393 8.12 53.56 -14.26
C GLY A 393 7.10 53.04 -13.25
N LYS A 394 6.23 52.08 -13.61
CA LYS A 394 5.44 51.32 -12.63
C LYS A 394 6.13 49.98 -12.33
N TYR A 395 6.11 49.58 -11.07
CA TYR A 395 6.71 48.33 -10.59
C TYR A 395 5.81 47.74 -9.50
N ILE A 396 5.69 46.41 -9.45
CA ILE A 396 5.10 45.69 -8.31
C ILE A 396 6.14 45.61 -7.18
N THR A 397 5.73 45.88 -5.94
CA THR A 397 6.66 45.74 -4.80
C THR A 397 6.80 44.27 -4.39
N VAL A 398 7.96 43.88 -3.86
CA VAL A 398 8.18 42.51 -3.36
C VAL A 398 7.19 42.14 -2.25
N SER A 399 6.79 43.11 -1.42
CA SER A 399 5.77 42.93 -0.36
C SER A 399 4.37 42.67 -0.94
N GLU A 400 4.00 43.40 -1.99
CA GLU A 400 2.72 43.27 -2.69
C GLU A 400 2.62 41.98 -3.51
N LEU A 401 3.72 41.54 -4.13
CA LEU A 401 3.83 40.23 -4.78
C LEU A 401 3.70 39.11 -3.75
N LYS A 402 4.41 39.19 -2.62
CA LYS A 402 4.30 38.22 -1.51
C LYS A 402 2.86 38.15 -0.96
N SER A 403 2.18 39.29 -0.84
CA SER A 403 0.79 39.34 -0.38
C SER A 403 -0.17 38.60 -1.33
N GLN A 404 -0.09 38.87 -2.64
CA GLN A 404 -0.90 38.17 -3.65
C GLN A 404 -0.57 36.66 -3.71
N VAL A 405 0.70 36.28 -3.62
CA VAL A 405 1.12 34.87 -3.55
C VAL A 405 0.59 34.17 -2.29
N PHE A 406 0.59 34.86 -1.15
CA PHE A 406 0.02 34.32 0.10
C PHE A 406 -1.51 34.16 0.04
N GLY A 407 -2.22 35.08 -0.64
CA GLY A 407 -3.65 34.96 -0.93
C GLY A 407 -3.96 33.70 -1.72
N MET A 408 -3.29 33.51 -2.87
CA MET A 408 -3.46 32.33 -3.72
C MET A 408 -3.17 31.03 -2.98
N LEU A 409 -2.04 30.98 -2.25
CA LEU A 409 -1.68 29.82 -1.43
C LEU A 409 -2.71 29.53 -0.33
N THR A 410 -3.41 30.54 0.18
CA THR A 410 -4.50 30.35 1.15
C THR A 410 -5.73 29.74 0.47
N SER A 411 -6.22 30.29 -0.64
CA SER A 411 -7.38 29.75 -1.37
C SER A 411 -7.13 28.32 -1.88
N PHE A 412 -5.94 28.01 -2.41
CA PHE A 412 -5.58 26.64 -2.81
C PHE A 412 -5.46 25.65 -1.63
N ARG A 413 -5.18 26.12 -0.41
CA ARG A 413 -5.14 25.28 0.80
C ARG A 413 -6.51 24.99 1.38
N GLN A 414 -7.51 25.85 1.15
CA GLN A 414 -8.90 25.59 1.56
C GLN A 414 -9.48 24.39 0.79
N THR A 415 -9.21 24.31 -0.52
CA THR A 415 -9.74 23.25 -1.40
C THR A 415 -8.62 22.49 -2.10
N VAL A 416 -7.80 21.75 -1.35
CA VAL A 416 -6.74 20.87 -1.91
C VAL A 416 -7.36 19.84 -2.87
N PRO A 417 -6.92 19.65 -4.12
CA PRO A 417 -7.48 18.62 -5.01
C PRO A 417 -7.26 17.19 -4.53
N VAL A 418 -8.13 16.24 -4.91
CA VAL A 418 -8.03 14.83 -4.45
C VAL A 418 -6.81 14.15 -5.08
N GLU A 419 -6.42 14.54 -6.29
CA GLU A 419 -5.21 14.10 -6.98
C GLU A 419 -3.96 14.40 -6.16
N GLU A 420 -3.93 15.56 -5.49
CA GLU A 420 -2.83 15.95 -4.59
C GLU A 420 -2.88 15.17 -3.27
N GLN A 421 -4.07 14.87 -2.73
CA GLN A 421 -4.21 13.97 -1.56
C GLN A 421 -3.71 12.55 -1.89
N LEU A 422 -4.07 12.01 -3.07
CA LEU A 422 -3.60 10.72 -3.57
C LEU A 422 -2.09 10.72 -3.88
N ARG A 423 -1.52 11.86 -4.29
CA ARG A 423 -0.07 12.03 -4.45
C ARG A 423 0.64 12.01 -3.10
N GLN A 424 0.09 12.69 -2.08
CA GLN A 424 0.66 12.71 -0.72
C GLN A 424 0.64 11.33 -0.06
N LEU A 425 -0.44 10.56 -0.23
CA LEU A 425 -0.53 9.17 0.25
C LEU A 425 0.62 8.28 -0.26
N LYS A 426 1.03 8.44 -1.52
CA LYS A 426 2.14 7.70 -2.13
C LYS A 426 3.53 8.07 -1.57
N LEU A 427 3.64 9.14 -0.77
CA LEU A 427 4.90 9.56 -0.13
C LEU A 427 5.06 9.01 1.30
N LEU A 428 3.98 8.53 1.92
CA LEU A 428 3.99 7.96 3.27
C LEU A 428 4.31 6.45 3.24
N PRO A 429 4.90 5.87 4.29
CA PRO A 429 5.05 4.41 4.41
C PRO A 429 3.68 3.69 4.46
N GLU A 430 3.61 2.46 3.92
CA GLU A 430 2.40 1.61 3.90
C GLU A 430 1.80 1.47 5.31
N ASP A 431 2.61 1.06 6.28
CA ASP A 431 2.19 0.71 7.65
C ASP A 431 1.99 1.93 8.57
N SER A 432 2.00 3.15 8.04
CA SER A 432 1.93 4.36 8.86
C SER A 432 0.49 4.74 9.24
N LEU A 433 0.24 4.96 10.54
CA LEU A 433 -1.06 5.44 11.04
C LEU A 433 -1.50 6.77 10.38
N GLN A 434 -0.53 7.63 10.04
CA GLN A 434 -0.78 8.88 9.30
C GLN A 434 -1.34 8.62 7.89
N ARG A 435 -0.83 7.60 7.18
CA ARG A 435 -1.40 7.19 5.89
C ARG A 435 -2.82 6.66 6.07
N GLN A 436 -3.06 5.79 7.05
CA GLN A 436 -4.40 5.24 7.30
C GLN A 436 -5.44 6.36 7.57
N GLN A 437 -5.06 7.38 8.35
CA GLN A 437 -5.89 8.57 8.59
C GLN A 437 -6.12 9.37 7.30
N GLN A 438 -5.09 9.61 6.48
CA GLN A 438 -5.24 10.31 5.21
C GLN A 438 -6.06 9.53 4.17
N VAL A 439 -5.98 8.18 4.15
CA VAL A 439 -6.82 7.34 3.29
C VAL A 439 -8.29 7.53 3.67
N GLN A 440 -8.62 7.46 4.97
CA GLN A 440 -9.99 7.69 5.43
C GLN A 440 -10.50 9.11 5.11
N GLN A 441 -9.65 10.14 5.22
CA GLN A 441 -10.01 11.51 4.80
C GLN A 441 -10.23 11.63 3.29
N ALA A 442 -9.39 11.00 2.47
CA ALA A 442 -9.55 10.97 1.01
C ALA A 442 -10.80 10.19 0.58
N GLU A 443 -11.09 9.04 1.21
CA GLU A 443 -12.32 8.28 1.00
C GLU A 443 -13.57 9.09 1.36
N GLN A 444 -13.60 9.74 2.52
CA GLN A 444 -14.73 10.58 2.94
C GLN A 444 -14.98 11.70 1.93
N ARG A 445 -13.92 12.32 1.41
CA ARG A 445 -14.04 13.38 0.42
C ARG A 445 -14.47 12.89 -0.96
N LEU A 446 -13.97 11.74 -1.41
CA LEU A 446 -14.43 11.08 -2.64
C LEU A 446 -15.92 10.71 -2.54
N ARG A 447 -16.35 10.14 -1.42
CA ARG A 447 -17.78 9.85 -1.15
C ARG A 447 -18.63 11.13 -1.21
N ALA A 448 -18.11 12.26 -0.72
CA ALA A 448 -18.79 13.55 -0.80
C ALA A 448 -18.83 14.16 -2.21
N GLN A 449 -17.78 13.97 -3.03
CA GLN A 449 -17.82 14.35 -4.45
C GLN A 449 -18.82 13.50 -5.24
N ILE A 450 -18.89 12.20 -4.94
CA ILE A 450 -19.84 11.26 -5.56
C ILE A 450 -21.28 11.60 -5.14
N SER A 451 -21.53 12.00 -3.89
CA SER A 451 -22.87 12.39 -3.44
C SER A 451 -23.35 13.71 -4.09
N THR A 452 -22.49 14.73 -4.19
CA THR A 452 -22.84 15.97 -4.91
C THR A 452 -23.06 15.70 -6.40
N LEU A 453 -22.19 14.91 -7.06
CA LEU A 453 -22.38 14.52 -8.47
C LEU A 453 -23.70 13.75 -8.67
N ALA A 454 -24.03 12.83 -7.77
CA ALA A 454 -25.31 12.11 -7.80
C ALA A 454 -26.50 13.06 -7.62
N GLN A 455 -26.37 14.15 -6.85
CA GLN A 455 -27.41 15.15 -6.66
C GLN A 455 -27.62 16.03 -7.90
N GLU A 456 -26.54 16.48 -8.57
CA GLU A 456 -26.68 17.27 -9.81
C GLU A 456 -27.32 16.43 -10.93
N LYS A 457 -26.99 15.13 -11.05
CA LYS A 457 -27.68 14.18 -11.95
C LYS A 457 -29.19 13.96 -11.68
N GLN A 458 -29.75 14.60 -10.65
CA GLN A 458 -31.19 14.55 -10.30
C GLN A 458 -31.86 15.93 -10.38
N ARG A 459 -31.16 16.94 -10.90
CA ARG A 459 -31.71 18.29 -11.15
C ARG A 459 -32.19 18.49 -12.60
N ASP A 460 -31.68 17.65 -13.51
CA ASP A 460 -32.15 17.46 -14.88
C ASP A 460 -33.20 16.33 -14.95
#